data_AF-A0A969GHX2-F1
#
_entry.id   AF-A0A969GHX2-F1
#
_cell.length_a   1.000
_cell.length_b   1.000
_cell.length_c   1.000
_cell.angle_alpha   90.00
_cell.angle_beta   90.00
_cell.angle_gamma   90.00
#
_symmetry.space_group_name_H-M   'P 1'
#
loop_
_entity.id
_entity.type
_entity.pdbx_description
1 polymer ?
#
loop_
_entity_poly.entity_id
_entity_poly.type
_entity_poly.pdbx_seq_one_letter_code
_entity_poly.pdbx_strand_id
1 'polypeptide(L)'
;MAKSLNGSLAEKPGVLHSFNGTLETAKKALDLNFYIGVTGPVTYKNADKKREIIRQLPLTKLLIETDSPFLSPIPVREKRNEPSYILHIADKIAEIHSKSTAEIAQITTTNAARLFGWGD
;
A
#
# COMPACT_ATOMS: atom_id res chain seq x y z
N MET A 1 19.17 -15.71 4.23
CA MET A 1 18.31 -15.80 5.43
C MET A 1 18.17 -14.41 6.00
N ALA A 2 16.95 -13.87 6.08
CA ALA A 2 16.74 -12.56 6.70
C ALA A 2 17.20 -12.64 8.16
N LYS A 3 18.09 -11.74 8.58
CA LYS A 3 18.45 -11.60 10.00
C LYS A 3 17.15 -11.35 10.76
N SER A 4 16.84 -12.20 11.74
CA SER A 4 15.82 -11.89 12.75
C SER A 4 16.20 -10.55 13.36
N LEU A 5 15.49 -9.49 12.99
CA LEU A 5 15.70 -8.17 13.59
C LEU A 5 15.03 -8.21 14.96
N ASN A 6 15.86 -8.30 15.99
CA ASN A 6 15.42 -8.32 17.38
C ASN A 6 15.09 -6.89 17.83
N GLY A 7 13.84 -6.66 18.25
CA GLY A 7 13.38 -5.39 18.78
C GLY A 7 11.86 -5.31 18.84
N SER A 8 11.32 -4.57 19.82
CA SER A 8 9.87 -4.47 20.08
C SER A 8 9.04 -4.00 18.87
N LEU A 9 9.66 -3.25 17.94
CA LEU A 9 9.01 -2.77 16.72
C LEU A 9 8.84 -3.87 15.65
N ALA A 10 9.75 -4.85 15.58
CA ALA A 10 9.63 -5.95 14.63
C ALA A 10 8.54 -6.95 15.05
N GLU A 11 8.33 -7.08 16.37
CA GLU A 11 7.28 -7.90 16.99
C GLU A 11 5.90 -7.25 16.93
N LYS A 12 5.84 -5.92 16.85
CA LYS A 12 4.60 -5.13 16.73
C LYS A 12 4.66 -4.25 15.48
N PRO A 13 4.63 -4.85 14.28
CA PRO A 13 4.75 -4.09 13.04
C PRO A 13 3.58 -3.12 12.90
N GLY A 14 3.86 -1.98 12.28
CA GLY A 14 2.84 -1.03 11.84
C GLY A 14 2.75 -0.97 10.32
N VAL A 15 2.11 0.10 9.85
CA VAL A 15 2.13 0.51 8.45
C VAL A 15 2.77 1.89 8.36
N LEU A 16 3.63 2.10 7.36
CA LEU A 16 3.99 3.45 6.93
C LEU A 16 2.85 4.00 6.07
N HIS A 17 1.94 4.70 6.74
CA HIS A 17 0.77 5.36 6.14
C HIS A 17 1.18 6.38 5.07
N SER A 18 0.38 6.44 4.00
CA SER A 18 0.48 7.35 2.85
C SER A 18 1.91 7.47 2.33
N PHE A 19 2.55 6.32 2.07
CA PHE A 19 3.99 6.26 1.86
C PHE A 19 4.44 7.10 0.66
N ASN A 20 5.36 8.03 0.91
CA ASN A 20 5.93 8.93 -0.09
C ASN A 20 7.47 9.00 -0.04
N GLY A 21 8.11 8.00 0.57
CA GLY A 21 9.57 7.91 0.70
C GLY A 21 10.26 7.31 -0.54
N THR A 22 11.53 6.92 -0.36
CA THR A 22 12.33 6.26 -1.39
C THR A 22 12.18 4.73 -1.32
N LEU A 23 12.61 4.02 -2.38
CA LEU A 23 12.69 2.56 -2.36
C LEU A 23 13.55 2.04 -1.19
N GLU A 24 14.63 2.76 -0.86
CA GLU A 24 15.50 2.41 0.26
C GLU A 24 14.76 2.50 1.60
N THR A 25 14.01 3.57 1.82
CA THR A 25 13.16 3.70 3.02
C THR A 25 12.11 2.60 3.09
N ALA A 26 11.48 2.27 1.96
CA ALA A 26 10.50 1.18 1.90
C ALA A 26 11.15 -0.16 2.30
N LYS A 27 12.31 -0.51 1.72
CA LYS A 27 13.04 -1.74 2.03
C LYS A 27 13.42 -1.83 3.51
N LYS A 28 13.93 -0.74 4.10
CA LYS A 28 14.22 -0.67 5.54
C LYS A 28 12.97 -0.91 6.41
N ALA A 29 11.83 -0.37 6.00
CA ALA A 29 10.57 -0.61 6.69
C ALA A 29 10.14 -2.09 6.59
N LEU A 30 10.31 -2.71 5.41
CA LEU A 30 10.03 -4.13 5.23
C LEU A 30 10.94 -5.02 6.07
N ASP A 31 12.22 -4.66 6.20
CA ASP A 31 13.17 -5.36 7.07
C ASP A 31 12.69 -5.32 8.53
N LEU A 32 12.11 -4.19 8.97
CA LEU A 32 11.48 -4.03 10.28
C LEU A 32 10.07 -4.63 10.37
N ASN A 33 9.65 -5.42 9.39
CA ASN A 33 8.35 -6.09 9.31
C ASN A 33 7.14 -5.17 9.04
N PHE A 34 7.33 -3.87 8.81
CA PHE A 34 6.26 -2.92 8.51
C PHE A 34 5.60 -3.18 7.15
N TYR A 35 4.37 -2.71 7.01
CA TYR A 35 3.65 -2.61 5.74
C TYR A 35 3.82 -1.23 5.12
N ILE A 36 3.56 -1.12 3.81
CA ILE A 36 3.58 0.14 3.06
C ILE A 36 2.15 0.49 2.63
N GLY A 37 1.67 1.66 3.06
CA GLY A 37 0.35 2.17 2.71
C GLY A 37 0.35 2.90 1.37
N VAL A 38 -0.53 2.50 0.47
CA VAL A 38 -0.63 3.04 -0.90
C VAL A 38 -1.95 3.81 -1.06
N THR A 39 -1.83 5.10 -1.38
CA THR A 39 -2.94 6.04 -1.56
C THR A 39 -3.19 6.42 -3.02
N GLY A 40 -4.23 7.22 -3.26
CA GLY A 40 -4.63 7.72 -4.58
C GLY A 40 -3.54 8.32 -5.47
N PRO A 41 -2.44 8.93 -4.99
CA PRO A 41 -1.35 9.43 -5.83
C PRO A 41 -0.69 8.38 -6.72
N VAL A 42 -0.83 7.07 -6.43
CA VAL A 42 -0.37 6.01 -7.33
C VAL A 42 -1.03 6.08 -8.72
N THR A 43 -2.25 6.62 -8.77
CA THR A 43 -3.05 6.80 -9.98
C THR A 43 -2.67 8.04 -10.79
N TYR A 44 -1.88 8.97 -10.23
CA TYR A 44 -1.61 10.25 -10.90
C TYR A 44 -0.71 10.10 -12.11
N LYS A 45 -0.95 10.88 -13.16
CA LYS A 45 -0.20 10.80 -14.43
C LYS A 45 1.32 10.88 -14.22
N ASN A 46 1.79 11.80 -13.37
CA ASN A 46 3.21 12.06 -13.09
C ASN A 46 3.83 11.22 -11.96
N ALA A 47 3.18 10.14 -11.51
CA ALA A 47 3.64 9.33 -10.38
C ALA A 47 4.49 8.10 -10.77
N ASP A 48 5.26 8.16 -11.87
CA ASP A 48 6.05 7.02 -12.37
C ASP A 48 7.01 6.46 -11.34
N LYS A 49 7.73 7.33 -10.62
CA LYS A 49 8.64 6.91 -9.55
C LYS A 49 7.91 6.18 -8.42
N LYS A 50 6.69 6.59 -8.08
CA LYS A 50 5.87 5.92 -7.06
C LYS A 50 5.45 4.53 -7.57
N ARG A 51 4.97 4.43 -8.81
CA ARG A 51 4.61 3.14 -9.43
C ARG A 51 5.81 2.20 -9.51
N GLU A 52 6.99 2.70 -9.83
CA GLU A 52 8.24 1.93 -9.85
C GLU A 52 8.58 1.35 -8.48
N ILE A 53 8.48 2.17 -7.42
CA ILE A 53 8.67 1.68 -6.05
C ILE A 53 7.67 0.58 -5.75
N ILE A 54 6.37 0.84 -5.95
CA ILE A 54 5.30 -0.14 -5.66
C ILE A 54 5.53 -1.47 -6.40
N ARG A 55 5.93 -1.43 -7.68
CA ARG A 55 6.23 -2.63 -8.49
C ARG A 55 7.32 -3.51 -7.86
N GLN A 56 8.31 -2.91 -7.23
CA GLN A 56 9.45 -3.62 -6.63
C GLN A 56 9.17 -4.16 -5.22
N LEU A 57 8.07 -3.75 -4.58
CA LEU A 57 7.71 -4.22 -3.25
C LEU A 57 6.89 -5.52 -3.34
N PRO A 58 7.06 -6.45 -2.37
CA PRO A 58 6.23 -7.63 -2.31
C PRO A 58 4.77 -7.25 -2.00
N LEU A 59 3.83 -7.75 -2.80
CA LEU A 59 2.39 -7.50 -2.63
C LEU A 59 1.88 -7.86 -1.22
N THR A 60 2.50 -8.85 -0.58
CA THR A 60 2.19 -9.28 0.81
C THR A 60 2.59 -8.28 1.89
N LYS A 61 3.21 -7.15 1.50
CA LYS A 61 3.57 -6.04 2.38
C LYS A 61 2.93 -4.71 1.99
N LEU A 62 1.98 -4.74 1.04
CA LEU A 62 1.22 -3.57 0.66
C LEU A 62 -0.15 -3.54 1.34
N LEU A 63 -0.59 -2.35 1.72
CA LEU A 63 -1.96 -2.02 2.09
C LEU A 63 -2.49 -0.93 1.15
N ILE A 64 -3.80 -0.93 0.95
CA ILE A 64 -4.50 0.11 0.17
C ILE A 64 -5.29 0.97 1.14
N GLU A 65 -5.23 2.27 0.96
CA GLU A 65 -5.92 3.24 1.79
C GLU A 65 -6.30 4.45 0.96
N THR A 66 -7.37 5.14 1.34
CA THR A 66 -7.80 6.34 0.61
C THR A 66 -7.15 7.61 1.16
N ASP A 67 -6.87 7.66 2.46
CA ASP A 67 -6.53 8.89 3.19
C ASP A 67 -7.62 9.97 3.04
N SER A 68 -8.88 9.53 2.96
CA SER A 68 -10.03 10.43 2.84
C SER A 68 -10.11 11.37 4.06
N PRO A 69 -10.39 12.67 3.85
CA PRO A 69 -10.95 13.30 2.65
C PRO A 69 -9.93 13.78 1.59
N PHE A 70 -8.65 13.47 1.74
CA PHE A 70 -7.55 13.95 0.90
C PHE A 70 -7.19 12.95 -0.21
N LEU A 71 -6.30 13.36 -1.12
CA LEU A 71 -5.62 12.46 -2.07
C LEU A 71 -6.52 11.65 -3.02
N SER A 72 -7.62 12.25 -3.50
CA SER A 72 -8.57 11.60 -4.41
C SER A 72 -7.89 10.98 -5.64
N PRO A 73 -8.12 9.69 -5.91
CA PRO A 73 -7.51 9.01 -7.06
C PRO A 73 -8.12 9.50 -8.39
N ILE A 74 -7.39 9.32 -9.49
CA ILE A 74 -7.96 9.38 -10.85
C ILE A 74 -8.93 8.20 -11.01
N PRO A 75 -10.14 8.38 -11.57
CA PRO A 75 -10.61 9.54 -12.35
C PRO A 75 -11.31 10.65 -11.55
N VAL A 76 -11.52 10.48 -10.25
CA VAL A 76 -12.26 11.41 -9.38
C VAL A 76 -11.37 12.45 -8.68
N ARG A 77 -10.20 12.72 -9.28
CA ARG A 77 -9.26 13.75 -8.79
C ARG A 77 -9.99 15.10 -8.72
N GLU A 78 -9.61 15.93 -7.76
CA GLU A 78 -10.20 17.28 -7.50
C GLU A 78 -11.59 17.27 -6.84
N LYS A 79 -12.24 16.11 -6.71
CA LYS A 79 -13.39 15.94 -5.80
C LYS A 79 -12.91 15.59 -4.39
N ARG A 80 -13.76 15.75 -3.37
CA ARG A 80 -13.48 15.23 -2.01
C ARG A 80 -13.30 13.70 -2.09
N ASN A 81 -12.25 13.17 -1.46
CA ASN A 81 -12.03 11.73 -1.44
C ASN A 81 -13.00 11.05 -0.47
N GLU A 82 -13.33 9.79 -0.75
CA GLU A 82 -14.16 8.95 0.09
C GLU A 82 -13.69 7.49 0.07
N PRO A 83 -14.00 6.68 1.11
CA PRO A 83 -13.59 5.29 1.19
C PRO A 83 -13.98 4.44 -0.02
N SER A 84 -15.12 4.71 -0.66
CA SER A 84 -15.61 4.03 -1.88
C SER A 84 -14.65 4.15 -3.07
N TYR A 85 -13.80 5.17 -3.13
CA TYR A 85 -12.81 5.35 -4.21
C TYR A 85 -11.57 4.45 -4.08
N ILE A 86 -11.50 3.62 -3.04
CA ILE A 86 -10.42 2.64 -2.85
C ILE A 86 -10.25 1.70 -4.05
N LEU A 87 -11.34 1.42 -4.78
CA LEU A 87 -11.34 0.57 -5.97
C LEU A 87 -10.38 1.11 -7.05
N HIS A 88 -10.33 2.42 -7.27
CA HIS A 88 -9.43 3.04 -8.26
C HIS A 88 -7.95 2.86 -7.91
N ILE A 89 -7.64 2.75 -6.61
CA ILE A 89 -6.29 2.51 -6.12
C ILE A 89 -5.94 1.03 -6.35
N ALA A 90 -6.87 0.13 -6.04
CA ALA A 90 -6.72 -1.30 -6.30
C ALA A 90 -6.53 -1.61 -7.80
N ASP A 91 -7.34 -1.01 -8.69
CA ASP A 91 -7.21 -1.15 -10.13
C ASP A 91 -5.82 -0.74 -10.62
N LYS A 92 -5.30 0.38 -10.12
CA LYS A 92 -3.97 0.85 -10.52
C LYS A 92 -2.86 -0.10 -10.05
N ILE A 93 -2.97 -0.65 -8.85
CA ILE A 93 -2.00 -1.64 -8.36
C ILE A 93 -2.11 -2.93 -9.17
N ALA A 94 -3.32 -3.33 -9.55
CA ALA A 94 -3.56 -4.50 -10.39
C ALA A 94 -2.86 -4.36 -11.76
N GLU A 95 -2.97 -3.19 -12.39
CA GLU A 95 -2.21 -2.86 -13.60
C GLU A 95 -0.69 -2.95 -13.40
N ILE A 96 -0.16 -2.39 -12.29
CA ILE A 96 1.29 -2.38 -12.01
C ILE A 96 1.87 -3.79 -11.90
N HIS A 97 1.09 -4.72 -11.33
CA HIS A 97 1.51 -6.10 -11.05
C HIS A 97 0.98 -7.13 -12.05
N SER A 98 0.31 -6.71 -13.12
CA SER A 98 -0.33 -7.61 -14.11
C SER A 98 -1.25 -8.65 -13.46
N LYS A 99 -2.11 -8.18 -12.54
CA LYS A 99 -3.09 -9.00 -11.80
C LYS A 99 -4.50 -8.48 -12.00
N SER A 100 -5.49 -9.26 -11.58
CA SER A 100 -6.86 -8.77 -11.46
C SER A 100 -7.04 -7.90 -10.21
N THR A 101 -7.99 -6.94 -10.26
CA THR A 101 -8.37 -6.14 -9.10
C THR A 101 -8.84 -7.01 -7.93
N ALA A 102 -9.54 -8.11 -8.22
CA ALA A 102 -10.01 -9.07 -7.21
C ALA A 102 -8.84 -9.73 -6.47
N GLU A 103 -7.77 -10.13 -7.17
CA GLU A 103 -6.56 -10.66 -6.51
C GLU A 103 -5.89 -9.61 -5.62
N ILE A 104 -5.77 -8.36 -6.09
CA ILE A 104 -5.19 -7.28 -5.30
C ILE A 104 -6.02 -7.01 -4.04
N ALA A 105 -7.34 -6.95 -4.18
CA ALA A 105 -8.27 -6.80 -3.06
C ALA A 105 -8.11 -7.94 -2.04
N GLN A 106 -8.05 -9.19 -2.50
CA GLN A 106 -7.87 -10.35 -1.62
C GLN A 106 -6.54 -10.29 -0.85
N ILE A 107 -5.43 -10.02 -1.55
CA ILE A 107 -4.10 -9.96 -0.94
C ILE A 107 -4.04 -8.83 0.09
N THR A 108 -4.47 -7.63 -0.29
CA THR A 108 -4.36 -6.44 0.57
C THR A 108 -5.32 -6.49 1.75
N THR A 109 -6.50 -7.10 1.60
CA THR A 109 -7.42 -7.40 2.70
C THR A 109 -6.80 -8.39 3.68
N THR A 110 -6.18 -9.47 3.17
CA THR A 110 -5.49 -10.47 4.00
C THR A 110 -4.33 -9.84 4.77
N ASN A 111 -3.58 -8.94 4.13
CA ASN A 111 -2.51 -8.18 4.78
C ASN A 111 -3.06 -7.27 5.90
N ALA A 112 -4.15 -6.56 5.64
CA ALA A 112 -4.79 -5.69 6.62
C ALA A 112 -5.31 -6.49 7.82
N ALA A 113 -5.94 -7.64 7.57
CA ALA A 113 -6.41 -8.54 8.62
C ALA A 113 -5.29 -9.05 9.50
N ARG A 114 -4.17 -9.46 8.90
CA ARG A 114 -2.98 -9.85 9.66
C ARG A 114 -2.41 -8.70 10.50
N LEU A 115 -2.39 -7.47 9.97
CA LEU A 115 -1.81 -6.32 10.69
C LEU A 115 -2.70 -5.83 11.82
N PHE A 116 -4.00 -5.65 11.56
CA PHE A 116 -4.94 -5.00 12.47
C PHE A 116 -5.74 -5.98 13.33
N GLY A 117 -5.65 -7.29 13.07
CA GLY A 117 -6.38 -8.30 13.81
C GLY A 117 -7.90 -8.22 13.65
N TRP A 118 -8.37 -7.74 12.48
CA TRP A 118 -9.79 -7.71 12.14
C TRP A 118 -10.17 -8.89 11.22
N GLY A 119 -11.47 -9.14 11.05
CA GLY A 119 -12.00 -10.31 10.37
C GLY A 119 -12.38 -11.42 11.36
N ASP A 120 -13.40 -12.20 11.02
CA ASP A 120 -13.78 -13.41 11.78
C ASP A 120 -12.70 -14.51 11.67
#